data_AF-A0A7Z9A5X4-F1
#
_entry.id   AF-A0A7Z9A5X4-F1
#
_cell.length_a   1.000
_cell.length_b   1.000
_cell.length_c   1.000
_cell.angle_alpha   90.00
_cell.angle_beta   90.00
_cell.angle_gamma   90.00
#
_symmetry.space_group_name_H-M   'P 1'
#
loop_
_entity.id
_entity.type
_entity.pdbx_description
1 polymer ?
#
loop_
_entity_poly.entity_id
_entity_poly.type
_entity_poly.pdbx_seq_one_letter_code
_entity_poly.pdbx_strand_id
1 'polypeptide(L)'
;MTNSVSTGSIYWISDEEISTLEDKAPNGDRDLSFKLYQYHMFVSLNQDLEFKWLEIAAKNGHPIAQSNLADLLLAQGDKKKYIF
;
A
#
# COMPACT_ATOMS: atom_id res chain seq x y z
N MET A 1 17.08 26.16 7.87
CA MET A 1 16.29 25.99 6.65
C MET A 1 15.85 24.53 6.60
N THR A 2 14.57 24.24 6.75
CA THR A 2 14.04 22.87 6.59
C THR A 2 13.77 22.66 5.10
N ASN A 3 14.50 21.74 4.46
CA ASN A 3 14.19 21.34 3.09
C ASN A 3 12.89 20.52 3.16
N SER A 4 11.78 21.10 2.72
CA SER A 4 10.50 20.38 2.63
C SER A 4 10.64 19.28 1.58
N VAL A 5 10.73 18.02 2.01
CA VAL A 5 10.63 16.86 1.12
C VAL A 5 9.16 16.63 0.79
N SER A 6 8.83 16.36 -0.47
CA SER A 6 7.46 16.05 -0.88
C SER A 6 7.12 14.60 -0.53
N THR A 7 5.85 14.31 -0.25
CA THR A 7 5.40 12.94 0.00
C THR A 7 5.78 12.00 -1.15
N GLY A 8 5.67 12.48 -2.40
CA GLY A 8 6.10 11.75 -3.59
C GLY A 8 7.59 11.39 -3.56
N SER A 9 8.48 12.28 -3.10
CA SER A 9 9.91 11.98 -2.98
C SER A 9 10.25 10.98 -1.87
N ILE A 10 9.43 10.90 -0.81
CA ILE A 10 9.64 9.97 0.30
C ILE A 10 9.35 8.53 -0.13
N TYR A 11 8.29 8.34 -0.93
CA TYR A 11 7.81 7.02 -1.35
C TYR A 11 8.17 6.67 -2.79
N TRP A 12 9.00 7.47 -3.46
CA TRP A 12 9.43 7.19 -4.82
C TRP A 12 10.28 5.92 -4.87
N ILE A 13 10.02 5.10 -5.90
CA ILE A 13 10.74 3.86 -6.21
C ILE A 13 10.98 3.88 -7.72
N SER A 14 12.16 3.46 -8.16
CA SER A 14 12.46 3.33 -9.60
C SER A 14 11.73 2.13 -10.22
N ASP A 15 11.48 2.17 -11.52
CA ASP A 15 10.82 1.06 -12.23
C ASP A 15 11.57 -0.28 -12.09
N GLU A 16 12.91 -0.24 -12.07
CA GLU A 16 13.76 -1.42 -11.84
C GLU A 16 13.58 -2.00 -10.42
N GLU A 17 13.50 -1.12 -9.42
CA GLU A 17 13.28 -1.54 -8.05
C GLU A 17 11.84 -2.04 -7.85
N ILE A 18 10.84 -1.41 -8.49
CA ILE A 18 9.45 -1.90 -8.49
C ILE A 18 9.40 -3.33 -9.00
N SER A 19 9.98 -3.60 -10.18
CA SER A 19 10.05 -4.95 -10.75
C SER A 19 10.65 -5.97 -9.77
N THR A 20 11.77 -5.60 -9.15
CA THR A 20 12.44 -6.44 -8.15
C THR A 20 11.58 -6.68 -6.89
N LEU A 21 10.83 -5.67 -6.45
CA LEU A 21 9.94 -5.77 -5.30
C LEU A 21 8.72 -6.64 -5.63
N GLU A 22 8.12 -6.49 -6.81
CA GLU A 22 6.95 -7.25 -7.25
C GLU A 22 7.25 -8.76 -7.34
N ASP A 23 8.48 -9.13 -7.72
CA ASP A 23 8.93 -10.53 -7.74
C ASP A 23 9.13 -11.12 -6.34
N LYS A 24 9.57 -10.30 -5.37
CA LYS A 24 9.96 -10.77 -4.02
C LYS A 24 8.82 -10.73 -3.02
N ALA A 25 7.99 -9.69 -3.06
CA ALA A 25 6.94 -9.41 -2.09
C ALA A 25 5.93 -10.57 -1.91
N PRO A 26 5.50 -11.31 -2.96
CA PRO A 26 4.58 -12.45 -2.80
C PRO A 26 5.14 -13.60 -1.95
N ASN A 27 6.46 -13.72 -1.79
CA ASN A 27 7.11 -14.82 -1.07
C ASN A 27 7.12 -14.65 0.47
N GLY A 28 6.16 -13.89 1.00
CA GLY A 28 5.98 -13.70 2.45
C GLY A 28 6.64 -12.46 3.03
N ASP A 29 7.25 -11.60 2.20
CA ASP A 29 7.84 -10.36 2.69
C ASP A 29 6.78 -9.27 2.84
N ARG A 30 6.32 -9.15 4.08
CA ARG A 30 5.30 -8.18 4.51
C ARG A 30 5.78 -6.73 4.34
N ASP A 31 7.08 -6.47 4.47
CA ASP A 31 7.64 -5.11 4.44
C ASP A 31 7.82 -4.65 2.98
N LEU A 32 8.26 -5.53 2.08
CA LEU A 32 8.31 -5.22 0.64
C LEU A 32 6.91 -5.00 0.05
N SER A 33 5.94 -5.81 0.46
CA SER A 33 4.53 -5.62 0.09
C SER A 33 4.01 -4.26 0.61
N PHE A 34 4.35 -3.89 1.84
CA PHE A 34 3.94 -2.60 2.40
C PHE A 34 4.60 -1.41 1.68
N LYS A 35 5.85 -1.56 1.24
CA LYS A 35 6.54 -0.55 0.43
C LYS A 35 5.85 -0.32 -0.92
N LEU A 36 5.45 -1.40 -1.61
CA LEU A 36 4.68 -1.29 -2.86
C LEU A 36 3.30 -0.64 -2.62
N TYR A 37 2.63 -0.98 -1.53
CA TYR A 37 1.39 -0.29 -1.11
C TYR A 37 1.61 1.23 -0.99
N GLN A 38 2.66 1.67 -0.28
CA GLN A 38 2.94 3.10 -0.10
C GLN A 38 3.24 3.80 -1.43
N TYR A 39 4.01 3.15 -2.31
CA TYR A 39 4.27 3.68 -3.65
C TYR A 39 2.99 3.87 -4.45
N HIS A 40 2.10 2.87 -4.48
CA HIS A 40 0.85 2.98 -5.22
C HIS A 40 -0.14 3.96 -4.59
N MET A 41 -0.12 4.12 -3.27
CA MET A 41 -0.95 5.09 -2.55
C MET A 41 -0.51 6.55 -2.78
N PHE A 42 0.81 6.81 -2.79
CA PHE A 42 1.34 8.17 -2.74
C PHE A 42 2.01 8.67 -4.03
N VAL A 43 2.40 7.78 -4.93
CA VAL A 43 3.18 8.12 -6.13
C VAL A 43 2.40 7.82 -7.41
N SER A 44 2.10 6.55 -7.68
CA SER A 44 1.40 6.18 -8.92
C SER A 44 -0.12 6.32 -8.83
N LEU A 45 -0.66 6.47 -7.61
CA LEU A 45 -2.10 6.65 -7.34
C LEU A 45 -2.98 5.55 -7.96
N ASN A 46 -2.46 4.33 -8.02
CA ASN A 46 -3.16 3.18 -8.59
C ASN A 46 -3.88 2.40 -7.48
N GLN A 47 -5.19 2.56 -7.38
CA GLN A 47 -6.01 1.98 -6.31
C GLN A 47 -6.07 0.44 -6.33
N ASP A 48 -6.05 -0.17 -7.52
CA ASP A 48 -6.09 -1.63 -7.64
C ASP A 48 -4.81 -2.26 -7.09
N LEU A 49 -3.66 -1.66 -7.45
CA LEU A 49 -2.35 -2.11 -6.94
C LEU A 49 -2.15 -1.73 -5.48
N GLU A 50 -2.61 -0.55 -5.05
CA GLU A 50 -2.64 -0.17 -3.63
C GLU A 50 -3.34 -1.25 -2.80
N PHE A 51 -4.57 -1.62 -3.18
CA PHE A 51 -5.36 -2.61 -2.45
C PHE A 51 -4.69 -3.99 -2.45
N LYS A 52 -4.20 -4.44 -3.62
CA LYS A 52 -3.49 -5.72 -3.75
C LYS A 52 -2.32 -5.82 -2.77
N TRP A 53 -1.43 -4.82 -2.77
CA TRP A 53 -0.23 -4.86 -1.95
C TRP A 53 -0.52 -4.64 -0.47
N LEU A 54 -1.54 -3.83 -0.14
CA LEU A 54 -2.04 -3.70 1.23
C LEU A 54 -2.55 -5.04 1.76
N GLU A 55 -3.32 -5.78 0.95
CA GLU A 55 -3.86 -7.07 1.32
C GLU A 55 -2.76 -8.12 1.56
N ILE A 56 -1.76 -8.18 0.67
CA ILE A 56 -0.62 -9.10 0.80
C ILE A 56 0.19 -8.78 2.07
N ALA A 57 0.50 -7.50 2.31
CA ALA A 57 1.22 -7.07 3.51
C ALA A 57 0.47 -7.43 4.80
N ALA A 58 -0.86 -7.20 4.83
CA ALA A 58 -1.70 -7.51 5.98
C ALA A 58 -1.78 -9.03 6.23
N LYS A 59 -1.95 -9.84 5.18
CA LYS A 59 -1.98 -11.32 5.26
C LYS A 59 -0.66 -11.89 5.78
N ASN A 60 0.46 -11.26 5.44
CA ASN A 60 1.80 -11.63 5.93
C ASN A 60 2.16 -10.97 7.27
N GLY A 61 1.22 -10.34 7.96
CA GLY A 61 1.41 -9.87 9.34
C GLY A 61 2.09 -8.52 9.49
N HIS A 62 2.01 -7.63 8.49
CA HIS A 62 2.46 -6.25 8.67
C HIS A 62 1.44 -5.46 9.52
N PRO A 63 1.80 -4.96 10.72
CA PRO A 63 0.83 -4.46 11.69
C PRO A 63 0.08 -3.21 11.20
N ILE A 64 0.78 -2.30 10.52
CA ILE A 64 0.14 -1.09 9.96
C ILE A 64 -0.77 -1.47 8.78
N ALA A 65 -0.37 -2.46 7.97
CA ALA A 65 -1.19 -2.90 6.84
C ALA A 65 -2.49 -3.54 7.33
N GLN A 66 -2.43 -4.31 8.41
CA GLN A 66 -3.61 -4.90 9.05
C GLN A 66 -4.58 -3.81 9.53
N SER A 67 -4.08 -2.76 10.18
CA SER A 67 -4.91 -1.63 10.62
C SER A 67 -5.53 -0.91 9.42
N ASN A 68 -4.73 -0.56 8.41
CA ASN A 68 -5.19 0.15 7.22
C ASN A 68 -6.23 -0.65 6.43
N LEU A 69 -6.04 -1.98 6.30
CA LEU A 69 -7.00 -2.85 5.65
C LEU A 69 -8.31 -2.95 6.45
N ALA A 70 -8.24 -3.03 7.78
CA ALA A 70 -9.43 -3.04 8.62
C ALA A 70 -10.25 -1.75 8.46
N ASP A 71 -9.59 -0.59 8.50
CA ASP A 71 -10.25 0.72 8.31
C ASP A 71 -10.90 0.82 6.92
N LEU A 72 -10.20 0.36 5.88
CA LEU A 72 -10.74 0.34 4.52
C LEU A 72 -11.99 -0.53 4.40
N LEU A 73 -11.97 -1.74 4.98
CA LEU A 73 -13.10 -2.67 4.93
C LEU A 73 -14.31 -2.15 5.74
N LEU A 74 -14.07 -1.52 6.88
CA LEU A 74 -15.12 -0.85 7.65
C LEU A 74 -15.79 0.27 6.84
N ALA A 75 -14.99 1.13 6.22
CA ALA A 75 -15.50 2.22 5.38
C ALA A 75 -16.28 1.71 4.16
N GLN A 76 -15.85 0.62 3.53
CA GLN A 76 -16.59 -0.02 2.44
C GLN A 76 -17.89 -0.65 2.91
N GLY A 77 -17.88 -1.32 4.07
CA GLY A 77 -19.08 -1.88 4.69
C GLY A 77 -20.12 -0.80 4.98
N ASP A 78 -19.69 0.35 5.47
CA ASP A 78 -20.58 1.49 5.70
C ASP A 78 -21.11 2.08 4.39
N LYS A 79 -20.27 2.27 3.37
CA LYS A 79 -20.75 2.70 2.03
C LYS A 79 -21.86 1.79 1.50
N LYS A 80 -21.72 0.46 1.62
CA LYS A 80 -22.75 -0.50 1.20
C LYS A 80 -24.05 -0.38 1.99
N LYS A 81 -24.00 0.04 3.27
CA LYS A 81 -25.20 0.29 4.09
C LYS A 81 -25.95 1.56 3.69
N TYR A 82 -25.37 2.49 2.94
CA TYR A 82 -26.00 3.76 2.58
C TYR A 82 -26.47 3.83 1.11
N ILE A 83 -26.31 2.74 0.36
CA ILE A 83 -26.77 2.62 -1.03
C ILE A 83 -27.98 1.67 -1.01
N PHE A 84 -29.19 2.23 -0.91
CA PHE A 84 -30.48 1.53 -1.10
C PHE A 84 -31.21 2.16 -2.29
#